data_AF-A0A1I1X587-F1
#
_entry.id   AF-A0A1I1X587-F1
#
_cell.length_a   1.000
_cell.length_b   1.000
_cell.length_c   1.000
_cell.angle_alpha   90.00
_cell.angle_beta   90.00
_cell.angle_gamma   90.00
#
_symmetry.space_group_name_H-M   'P 1'
#
loop_
_entity.id
_entity.type
_entity.pdbx_description
1 polymer ?
#
loop_
_entity_poly.entity_id
_entity_poly.type
_entity_poly.pdbx_seq_one_letter_code
_entity_poly.pdbx_strand_id
1 'polypeptide(L)'
;MLVEPIDILSTRFDDKLDEIETPEAKAAEMEHAIKHEIRVKLDENPVLYTSLKERLEELIARRKERQLTIEELLEEYRDVMEKMRTNAEEGAAHGFEPEQYPFYQMLASELEGFEDDNVKELTHIITEIIEENRVIDWTFKDDVKREMRKRIKRQLRASNCPSKQVESLARQLMELAEVHYKQIAY
;
A
#
# COMPACT_ATOMS: atom_id res chain seq x y z
N MET A 1 -6.38 19.11 26.43
CA MET A 1 -6.99 17.96 25.73
C MET A 1 -6.07 17.62 24.57
N LEU A 2 -5.53 16.40 24.55
CA LEU A 2 -4.90 15.86 23.34
C LEU A 2 -6.06 15.50 22.41
N VAL A 3 -6.29 16.32 21.38
CA VAL A 3 -7.21 15.93 20.32
C VAL A 3 -6.50 14.84 19.55
N GLU A 4 -7.03 13.62 19.57
CA GLU A 4 -6.50 12.52 18.76
C GLU A 4 -6.45 12.96 17.29
N PRO A 5 -5.40 12.58 16.53
CA PRO A 5 -5.36 12.85 15.11
C PRO A 5 -6.65 12.31 14.47
N ILE A 6 -7.39 13.18 13.78
CA ILE A 6 -8.59 12.75 13.06
C ILE A 6 -8.12 11.90 11.90
N ASP A 7 -8.54 10.64 11.91
CA ASP A 7 -8.34 9.72 10.80
C ASP A 7 -9.03 10.27 9.55
N ILE A 8 -8.23 10.54 8.52
CA ILE A 8 -8.68 11.06 7.22
C ILE A 8 -9.71 10.12 6.56
N LEU A 9 -9.64 8.83 6.86
CA LEU A 9 -10.51 7.83 6.28
C LEU A 9 -11.85 7.70 7.04
N SER A 10 -12.03 8.43 8.14
CA SER A 10 -13.24 8.38 8.96
C SER A 10 -14.29 9.43 8.58
N THR A 11 -15.55 9.17 8.92
CA THR A 11 -16.65 10.15 8.76
C THR A 11 -16.42 11.44 9.56
N ARG A 12 -15.60 11.39 10.62
CA ARG A 12 -15.23 12.57 11.41
C ARG A 12 -14.38 13.56 10.61
N PHE A 13 -13.64 13.08 9.62
CA PHE A 13 -12.89 13.96 8.71
C PHE A 13 -13.84 14.69 7.78
N ASP A 14 -14.87 14.02 7.27
CA ASP A 14 -15.90 14.65 6.46
C ASP A 14 -16.65 15.74 7.24
N ASP A 15 -17.00 15.48 8.51
CA ASP A 15 -17.60 16.48 9.41
C ASP A 15 -16.67 17.71 9.59
N LYS A 16 -15.36 17.47 9.78
CA LYS A 16 -14.36 18.54 9.89
C LYS A 16 -14.23 19.35 8.60
N LEU A 17 -14.32 18.71 7.44
CA LEU A 17 -14.30 19.41 6.15
C LEU A 17 -15.53 20.29 5.96
N ASP A 18 -16.67 19.92 6.53
CA ASP A 18 -17.90 20.71 6.47
C ASP A 18 -17.85 21.98 7.33
N GLU A 19 -17.06 21.98 8.41
CA GLU A 19 -16.80 23.18 9.22
C GLU A 19 -15.92 24.24 8.51
N ILE A 20 -15.20 23.85 7.45
CA ILE A 20 -14.31 24.76 6.72
C ILE A 20 -15.13 25.61 5.71
N GLU A 21 -15.01 26.93 5.82
CA GLU A 21 -15.86 27.85 5.04
C GLU A 21 -15.49 27.95 3.55
N THR A 22 -14.21 27.85 3.20
CA THR A 22 -13.75 28.08 1.81
C THR A 22 -13.30 26.80 1.11
N PRO A 23 -13.62 26.62 -0.20
CA PRO A 23 -13.15 25.49 -0.99
C PRO A 23 -11.63 25.35 -1.01
N GLU A 24 -10.90 26.47 -1.03
CA GLU A 24 -9.43 26.48 -1.00
C GLU A 24 -8.87 25.96 0.32
N ALA A 25 -9.48 26.33 1.46
CA ALA A 25 -9.06 25.82 2.75
C ALA A 25 -9.38 24.33 2.88
N LYS A 26 -10.53 23.86 2.34
CA LYS A 26 -10.87 22.44 2.28
C LYS A 26 -9.81 21.67 1.49
N ALA A 27 -9.46 22.16 0.30
CA ALA A 27 -8.47 21.51 -0.56
C ALA A 27 -7.09 21.45 0.12
N ALA A 28 -6.67 22.51 0.80
CA ALA A 28 -5.40 22.52 1.54
C ALA A 28 -5.37 21.51 2.69
N GLU A 29 -6.47 21.40 3.45
CA GLU A 29 -6.59 20.42 4.53
C GLU A 29 -6.59 18.98 4.00
N MET A 30 -7.36 18.72 2.93
CA MET A 30 -7.36 17.41 2.26
C MET A 30 -5.99 17.06 1.71
N GLU A 31 -5.32 17.98 1.01
CA GLU A 31 -3.96 17.74 0.47
C GLU A 31 -2.98 17.38 1.59
N HIS A 32 -3.01 18.12 2.72
CA HIS A 32 -2.15 17.85 3.86
C HIS A 32 -2.44 16.48 4.49
N ALA A 33 -3.72 16.15 4.68
CA ALA A 33 -4.15 14.88 5.25
C ALA A 33 -3.74 13.71 4.34
N ILE A 34 -4.03 13.79 3.04
CA ILE A 34 -3.68 12.75 2.06
C ILE A 34 -2.16 12.52 2.05
N LYS A 35 -1.36 13.60 2.03
CA LYS A 35 0.12 13.49 2.11
C LYS A 35 0.58 12.82 3.38
N HIS A 36 -0.05 13.13 4.50
CA HIS A 36 0.29 12.53 5.78
C HIS A 36 0.01 11.03 5.77
N GLU A 37 -1.17 10.62 5.33
CA GLU A 37 -1.59 9.22 5.29
C GLU A 37 -0.69 8.40 4.37
N ILE A 38 -0.44 8.88 3.15
CA ILE A 38 0.50 8.26 2.21
C ILE A 38 1.86 8.04 2.88
N ARG A 39 2.39 9.05 3.60
CA ARG A 39 3.69 8.93 4.25
C ARG A 39 3.71 7.90 5.37
N VAL A 40 2.64 7.83 6.16
CA VAL A 40 2.54 6.90 7.30
C VAL A 40 2.35 5.46 6.82
N LYS A 41 1.59 5.27 5.74
CA LYS A 41 1.16 3.96 5.26
C LYS A 41 1.96 3.42 4.07
N LEU A 42 2.92 4.19 3.54
CA LEU A 42 3.73 3.81 2.38
C LEU A 42 4.34 2.42 2.52
N ASP A 43 4.90 2.12 3.69
CA ASP A 43 5.58 0.84 3.94
C ASP A 43 4.59 -0.33 4.10
N GLU A 44 3.33 -0.06 4.47
CA GLU A 44 2.27 -1.09 4.55
C GLU A 44 1.82 -1.52 3.15
N ASN A 45 1.80 -0.62 2.18
CA ASN A 45 1.46 -0.96 0.80
C ASN A 45 2.16 -0.05 -0.21
N PRO A 46 3.44 -0.35 -0.56
CA PRO A 46 4.25 0.53 -1.39
C PRO A 46 3.67 0.77 -2.77
N VAL A 47 2.98 -0.21 -3.37
CA VAL A 47 2.39 -0.07 -4.71
C VAL A 47 1.23 0.90 -4.69
N LEU A 48 0.24 0.67 -3.83
CA LEU A 48 -0.93 1.54 -3.72
C LEU A 48 -0.50 2.98 -3.38
N TYR A 49 0.24 3.17 -2.30
CA TYR A 49 0.54 4.51 -1.80
C TYR A 49 1.52 5.28 -2.70
N THR A 50 2.37 4.60 -3.47
CA THR A 50 3.15 5.27 -4.54
C THR A 50 2.23 5.75 -5.66
N SER A 51 1.29 4.93 -6.12
CA SER A 51 0.32 5.33 -7.15
C SER A 51 -0.56 6.50 -6.69
N LEU A 52 -1.04 6.48 -5.45
CA LEU A 52 -1.83 7.58 -4.88
C LEU A 52 -0.99 8.86 -4.73
N LYS A 53 0.29 8.74 -4.40
CA LYS A 53 1.21 9.88 -4.35
C LYS A 53 1.39 10.52 -5.72
N GLU A 54 1.64 9.72 -6.74
CA GLU A 54 1.78 10.20 -8.12
C GLU A 54 0.49 10.89 -8.60
N ARG A 55 -0.68 10.29 -8.31
CA ARG A 55 -1.98 10.91 -8.59
C ARG A 55 -2.17 12.24 -7.88
N LEU A 56 -1.81 12.33 -6.60
CA LEU A 56 -1.89 13.57 -5.84
C LEU A 56 -1.00 14.67 -6.44
N GLU A 57 0.23 14.32 -6.82
CA GLU A 57 1.17 15.25 -7.46
C GLU A 57 0.65 15.74 -8.82
N GLU A 58 0.04 14.85 -9.61
CA GLU A 58 -0.63 15.17 -10.88
C GLU A 58 -1.76 16.20 -10.65
N LEU A 59 -2.66 15.95 -9.69
CA LEU A 59 -3.78 16.84 -9.39
C LEU A 59 -3.31 18.24 -8.94
N ILE A 60 -2.27 18.30 -8.10
CA ILE A 60 -1.66 19.56 -7.67
C ILE A 60 -1.09 20.32 -8.89
N ALA A 61 -0.41 19.63 -9.80
CA ALA A 61 0.13 20.23 -11.02
C ALA A 61 -0.97 20.77 -11.92
N ARG A 62 -2.00 19.96 -12.21
CA ARG A 62 -3.16 20.36 -13.02
C ARG A 62 -3.90 21.56 -12.43
N ARG A 63 -4.05 21.63 -11.10
CA ARG A 63 -4.63 22.80 -10.42
C ARG A 63 -3.76 24.05 -10.62
N LYS A 64 -2.43 23.94 -10.45
CA LYS A 64 -1.50 25.06 -10.68
C LYS A 64 -1.55 25.58 -12.11
N GLU A 65 -1.71 24.68 -13.08
CA GLU A 65 -1.87 24.98 -14.50
C GLU A 65 -3.28 25.44 -14.88
N ARG A 66 -4.19 25.59 -13.89
CA ARG A 66 -5.60 25.99 -14.07
C ARG A 66 -6.39 25.06 -14.98
N GLN A 67 -5.98 23.79 -15.05
CA GLN A 67 -6.68 22.73 -15.78
C GLN A 67 -7.77 22.05 -14.95
N LEU A 68 -7.86 22.40 -13.65
CA LEU A 68 -8.89 21.94 -12.72
C LEU A 68 -9.46 23.13 -11.96
N THR A 69 -10.77 23.18 -11.85
CA THR A 69 -11.50 24.03 -10.89
C THR A 69 -11.25 23.59 -9.45
N ILE A 70 -11.67 24.39 -8.47
CA ILE A 70 -11.46 24.01 -7.06
C ILE A 70 -12.43 22.88 -6.67
N GLU A 71 -13.63 22.91 -7.24
CA GLU A 71 -14.67 21.90 -7.07
C GLU A 71 -14.22 20.54 -7.62
N GLU A 72 -13.71 20.51 -8.86
CA GLU A 72 -13.17 19.27 -9.46
C GLU A 72 -11.96 18.73 -8.66
N LEU A 73 -11.10 19.61 -8.14
CA LEU A 73 -9.97 19.17 -7.30
C LEU A 73 -10.46 18.49 -6.00
N LEU A 74 -11.50 19.05 -5.37
CA LEU A 74 -12.08 18.48 -4.15
C LEU A 74 -12.72 17.11 -4.43
N GLU A 75 -13.39 16.95 -5.57
CA GLU A 75 -13.92 15.65 -6.00
C GLU A 75 -12.80 14.63 -6.21
N GLU A 76 -11.75 14.99 -6.96
CA GLU A 76 -10.59 14.12 -7.20
C GLU A 76 -9.86 13.74 -5.90
N TYR A 77 -9.79 14.65 -4.92
CA TYR A 77 -9.25 14.33 -3.59
C TYR A 77 -10.14 13.35 -2.83
N ARG A 78 -11.47 13.42 -2.95
CA ARG A 78 -12.36 12.41 -2.38
C ARG A 78 -12.12 11.05 -3.00
N ASP A 79 -11.93 10.97 -4.32
CA ASP A 79 -11.63 9.71 -5.00
C ASP A 79 -10.30 9.11 -4.53
N VAL A 80 -9.28 9.94 -4.27
CA VAL A 80 -8.01 9.49 -3.69
C VAL A 80 -8.21 8.91 -2.28
N MET A 81 -9.00 9.58 -1.43
CA MET A 81 -9.32 9.08 -0.09
C MET A 81 -10.16 7.79 -0.13
N GLU A 82 -11.10 7.69 -1.06
CA GLU A 82 -11.95 6.51 -1.22
C GLU A 82 -11.13 5.28 -1.59
N LYS A 83 -10.16 5.41 -2.51
CA LYS A 83 -9.22 4.33 -2.85
C LYS A 83 -8.40 3.85 -1.65
N MET A 84 -8.09 4.73 -0.70
CA MET A 84 -7.44 4.33 0.55
C MET A 84 -8.39 3.51 1.44
N ARG A 85 -9.68 3.89 1.50
CA ARG A 85 -10.72 3.21 2.27
C ARG A 85 -11.03 1.82 1.73
N THR A 86 -11.18 1.69 0.41
CA THR A 86 -11.64 0.45 -0.23
C THR A 86 -10.55 -0.60 -0.42
N ASN A 87 -9.26 -0.28 -0.22
CA ASN A 87 -8.16 -1.21 -0.47
C ASN A 87 -8.32 -2.55 0.27
N ALA A 88 -8.79 -2.54 1.52
CA ALA A 88 -9.03 -3.77 2.28
C ALA A 88 -10.20 -4.58 1.70
N GLU A 89 -11.27 -3.91 1.27
CA GLU A 89 -12.44 -4.53 0.66
C GLU A 89 -12.11 -5.14 -0.72
N GLU A 90 -11.27 -4.45 -1.50
CA GLU A 90 -10.73 -4.96 -2.76
C GLU A 90 -9.91 -6.23 -2.51
N GLY A 91 -9.01 -6.21 -1.52
CA GLY A 91 -8.25 -7.42 -1.14
C GLY A 91 -9.16 -8.60 -0.80
N ALA A 92 -10.18 -8.36 0.02
CA ALA A 92 -11.16 -9.39 0.39
C ALA A 92 -11.96 -9.90 -0.81
N ALA A 93 -12.37 -9.03 -1.73
CA ALA A 93 -13.04 -9.41 -2.97
C ALA A 93 -12.15 -10.28 -3.88
N HIS A 94 -10.83 -10.09 -3.81
CA HIS A 94 -9.83 -10.91 -4.49
C HIS A 94 -9.48 -12.20 -3.74
N GLY A 95 -10.06 -12.45 -2.56
CA GLY A 95 -9.83 -13.65 -1.74
C GLY A 95 -8.57 -13.59 -0.88
N PHE A 96 -8.03 -12.39 -0.64
CA PHE A 96 -6.86 -12.19 0.19
C PHE A 96 -7.23 -11.72 1.61
N GLU A 97 -6.45 -12.18 2.58
CA GLU A 97 -6.40 -11.54 3.89
C GLU A 97 -5.72 -10.16 3.77
N PRO A 98 -6.01 -9.20 4.66
CA PRO A 98 -5.48 -7.83 4.60
C PRO A 98 -3.95 -7.77 4.47
N GLU A 99 -3.23 -8.68 5.15
CA GLU A 99 -1.77 -8.77 5.14
C GLU A 99 -1.20 -9.36 3.85
N GLN A 100 -2.01 -10.08 3.06
CA GLN A 100 -1.57 -10.72 1.82
C GLN A 100 -1.74 -9.80 0.61
N TYR A 101 -2.74 -8.93 0.61
CA TYR A 101 -3.08 -8.11 -0.54
C TYR A 101 -1.94 -7.17 -1.02
N PRO A 102 -1.15 -6.53 -0.14
CA PRO A 102 0.02 -5.74 -0.56
C PRO A 102 1.08 -6.56 -1.32
N PHE A 103 1.22 -7.86 -0.99
CA PHE A 103 2.13 -8.75 -1.69
C PHE A 103 1.62 -9.05 -3.10
N TYR A 104 0.32 -9.30 -3.24
CA TYR A 104 -0.31 -9.47 -4.55
C TYR A 104 -0.12 -8.24 -5.44
N GLN A 105 -0.40 -7.03 -4.92
CA GLN A 105 -0.23 -5.81 -5.69
C GLN A 105 1.22 -5.59 -6.13
N MET A 106 2.19 -5.91 -5.27
CA MET A 106 3.63 -5.87 -5.60
C MET A 106 4.04 -6.88 -6.69
N LEU A 107 3.53 -8.10 -6.61
CA LEU A 107 3.80 -9.12 -7.62
C LEU A 107 3.14 -8.73 -8.94
N ALA A 108 1.88 -8.28 -8.92
CA ALA A 108 1.14 -7.87 -10.11
C ALA A 108 1.80 -6.69 -10.84
N SER A 109 2.36 -5.72 -10.09
CA SER A 109 3.05 -4.58 -10.70
C SER A 109 4.37 -4.95 -11.40
N GLU A 110 5.09 -5.95 -10.88
CA GLU A 110 6.39 -6.37 -11.45
C GLU A 110 6.26 -7.49 -12.49
N LEU A 111 5.16 -8.25 -12.43
CA LEU A 111 4.82 -9.37 -13.32
C LEU A 111 3.69 -8.96 -14.27
N GLU A 112 3.74 -7.74 -14.79
CA GLU A 112 2.75 -7.27 -15.77
C GLU A 112 2.74 -8.18 -17.01
N GLY A 113 1.57 -8.71 -17.36
CA GLY A 113 1.39 -9.67 -18.47
C GLY A 113 1.34 -11.14 -18.06
N PHE A 114 1.45 -11.47 -16.78
CA PHE A 114 1.13 -12.79 -16.24
C PHE A 114 -0.37 -12.96 -16.02
N GLU A 115 -0.88 -14.19 -16.09
CA GLU A 115 -2.27 -14.49 -15.75
C GLU A 115 -2.51 -14.23 -14.25
N ASP A 116 -3.63 -13.59 -13.93
CA ASP A 116 -3.99 -13.18 -12.57
C ASP A 116 -3.96 -14.34 -11.56
N ASP A 117 -4.47 -15.52 -11.97
CA ASP A 117 -4.49 -16.72 -11.13
C ASP A 117 -3.09 -17.19 -10.74
N ASN A 118 -2.09 -17.07 -11.63
CA ASN A 118 -0.70 -17.42 -11.33
C ASN A 118 -0.07 -16.46 -10.31
N VAL A 119 -0.42 -15.17 -10.39
CA VAL A 119 0.05 -14.15 -9.44
C VAL A 119 -0.59 -14.40 -8.07
N LYS A 120 -1.89 -14.74 -8.03
CA LYS A 120 -2.59 -15.10 -6.80
C LYS A 120 -1.99 -16.33 -6.11
N GLU A 121 -1.75 -17.41 -6.86
CA GLU A 121 -1.12 -18.62 -6.33
C GLU A 121 0.28 -18.31 -5.77
N LEU A 122 1.08 -17.53 -6.50
CA LEU A 122 2.40 -17.10 -6.04
C LEU A 122 2.32 -16.28 -4.74
N THR A 123 1.34 -15.38 -4.61
CA THR A 123 1.12 -14.61 -3.38
C THR A 123 0.86 -15.54 -2.20
N HIS A 124 -0.02 -16.54 -2.35
CA HIS A 124 -0.32 -17.50 -1.28
C HIS A 124 0.93 -18.31 -0.89
N ILE A 125 1.69 -18.80 -1.87
CA ILE A 125 2.93 -19.55 -1.60
C ILE A 125 3.95 -18.68 -0.84
N ILE A 126 4.13 -17.42 -1.23
CA ILE A 126 5.09 -16.52 -0.59
C ILE A 126 4.67 -16.18 0.84
N THR A 127 3.39 -15.88 1.03
CA THR A 127 2.84 -15.54 2.37
C THR A 127 2.85 -16.74 3.30
N GLU A 128 2.56 -17.94 2.81
CA GLU A 128 2.70 -19.20 3.58
C GLU A 128 4.15 -19.44 4.03
N ILE A 129 5.14 -19.23 3.15
CA ILE A 129 6.57 -19.30 3.53
C ILE A 129 6.89 -18.32 4.67
N ILE A 130 6.29 -17.13 4.67
CA ILE A 130 6.52 -16.12 5.71
C ILE A 130 5.85 -16.56 7.03
N GLU A 131 4.61 -17.02 6.97
CA GLU A 131 3.85 -17.48 8.13
C GLU A 131 4.49 -18.66 8.85
N GLU A 132 4.98 -19.66 8.10
CA GLU A 132 5.74 -20.79 8.66
C GLU A 132 6.93 -20.34 9.53
N ASN A 133 7.54 -19.20 9.18
CA ASN A 133 8.71 -18.67 9.86
C ASN A 133 8.37 -17.62 10.93
N ARG A 134 7.09 -17.24 11.08
CA ARG A 134 6.59 -16.27 12.06
C ARG A 134 6.77 -16.73 13.52
N VAL A 135 6.80 -18.04 13.76
CA VAL A 135 6.93 -18.65 15.10
C VAL A 135 8.30 -18.40 15.73
N ILE A 136 9.29 -18.05 14.90
CA ILE A 136 10.63 -17.70 15.32
C ILE A 136 10.71 -16.18 15.18
N ASP A 137 11.30 -15.46 16.14
CA ASP A 137 11.65 -14.03 16.01
C ASP A 137 12.65 -13.78 14.86
N TRP A 138 12.22 -14.08 13.64
CA TRP A 138 13.01 -14.16 12.42
C TRP A 138 13.52 -12.78 12.03
N THR A 139 12.81 -11.74 12.45
CA THR A 139 13.19 -10.33 12.25
C THR A 139 14.54 -10.00 12.89
N PHE A 140 15.01 -10.78 13.86
CA PHE A 140 16.33 -10.62 14.50
C PHE A 140 17.34 -11.72 14.14
N LYS A 141 16.95 -12.70 13.31
CA LYS A 141 17.81 -13.82 12.92
C LYS A 141 18.16 -13.75 11.44
N ASP A 142 19.35 -13.23 11.16
CA ASP A 142 19.87 -13.08 9.79
C ASP A 142 19.88 -14.40 9.00
N ASP A 143 20.15 -15.53 9.65
CA ASP A 143 20.13 -16.85 8.99
C ASP A 143 18.72 -17.23 8.51
N VAL A 144 17.69 -16.91 9.29
CA VAL A 144 16.28 -17.18 8.92
C VAL A 144 15.88 -16.24 7.78
N LYS A 145 16.21 -14.95 7.85
CA LYS A 145 15.98 -14.00 6.74
C LYS A 145 16.65 -14.45 5.45
N ARG A 146 17.89 -14.93 5.53
CA ARG A 146 18.65 -15.44 4.37
C ARG A 146 17.97 -16.65 3.74
N GLU A 147 17.51 -17.60 4.53
CA GLU A 147 16.84 -18.80 4.01
C GLU A 147 15.43 -18.46 3.46
N MET A 148 14.66 -17.61 4.13
CA MET A 148 13.37 -17.10 3.62
C MET A 148 13.55 -16.41 2.27
N ARG A 149 14.49 -15.46 2.17
CA ARG A 149 14.79 -14.76 0.91
C ARG A 149 15.22 -15.74 -0.18
N LYS A 150 15.96 -16.80 0.16
CA LYS A 150 16.36 -17.84 -0.80
C LYS A 150 15.16 -18.67 -1.27
N ARG A 151 14.21 -19.02 -0.39
CA ARG A 151 12.94 -19.69 -0.74
C ARG A 151 12.09 -18.80 -1.66
N ILE A 152 11.89 -17.54 -1.32
CA ILE A 152 11.14 -16.58 -2.14
C ILE A 152 11.77 -16.45 -3.53
N LYS A 153 13.09 -16.27 -3.63
CA LYS A 153 13.79 -16.21 -4.92
C LYS A 153 13.70 -17.48 -5.75
N ARG A 154 13.47 -18.66 -5.15
CA ARG A 154 13.22 -19.89 -5.89
C ARG A 154 11.82 -19.87 -6.51
N GLN A 155 10.81 -19.44 -5.74
CA GLN A 155 9.44 -19.34 -6.22
C GLN A 155 9.29 -18.31 -7.35
N LEU A 156 9.86 -17.11 -7.19
CA LEU A 156 9.86 -16.10 -8.25
C LEU A 156 10.44 -16.63 -9.58
N ARG A 157 11.52 -17.40 -9.51
CA ARG A 157 12.14 -18.01 -10.71
C ARG A 157 11.29 -19.10 -11.32
N ALA A 158 10.59 -19.89 -10.50
CA ALA A 158 9.66 -20.91 -10.97
C ALA A 158 8.47 -20.28 -11.71
N SER A 159 8.02 -19.11 -11.27
CA SER A 159 6.96 -18.32 -11.90
C SER A 159 7.44 -17.46 -13.09
N ASN A 160 8.54 -17.81 -13.75
CA ASN A 160 9.10 -17.08 -14.90
C ASN A 160 9.40 -15.59 -14.68
N CYS A 161 9.55 -15.12 -13.43
CA CYS A 161 9.96 -13.74 -13.16
C CYS A 161 11.33 -13.44 -13.80
N PRO A 162 11.50 -12.32 -14.52
CA PRO A 162 12.76 -11.96 -15.13
C PRO A 162 13.90 -11.91 -14.10
N SER A 163 15.02 -12.56 -14.40
CA SER A 163 16.16 -12.71 -13.47
C SER A 163 16.68 -11.36 -12.92
N LYS A 164 16.54 -10.29 -13.70
CA LYS A 164 16.88 -8.91 -13.31
C LYS A 164 16.01 -8.35 -12.17
N GLN A 165 14.75 -8.77 -12.06
CA GLN A 165 13.77 -8.31 -11.06
C GLN A 165 13.73 -9.20 -9.82
N VAL A 166 14.15 -10.47 -9.92
CA VAL A 166 14.06 -11.43 -8.80
C VAL A 166 14.73 -10.92 -7.52
N GLU A 167 15.91 -10.29 -7.62
CA GLU A 167 16.64 -9.85 -6.42
C GLU A 167 16.00 -8.62 -5.76
N SER A 168 15.48 -7.68 -6.56
CA SER A 168 14.79 -6.49 -6.08
C SER A 168 13.42 -6.83 -5.50
N LEU A 169 12.63 -7.63 -6.21
CA LEU A 169 11.31 -8.08 -5.78
C LEU A 169 11.40 -8.91 -4.50
N ALA A 170 12.34 -9.86 -4.43
CA ALA A 170 12.55 -10.62 -3.19
C ALA A 170 12.99 -9.75 -2.02
N ARG A 171 13.64 -8.61 -2.25
CA ARG A 171 13.97 -7.66 -1.18
C ARG A 171 12.72 -6.92 -0.73
N GLN A 172 11.94 -6.37 -1.65
CA GLN A 172 10.71 -5.63 -1.34
C GLN A 172 9.67 -6.52 -0.63
N LEU A 173 9.52 -7.79 -1.04
CA LEU A 173 8.65 -8.75 -0.36
C LEU A 173 9.13 -9.06 1.07
N MET A 174 10.45 -9.07 1.30
CA MET A 174 10.98 -9.21 2.67
C MET A 174 10.74 -7.96 3.52
N GLU A 175 10.84 -6.76 2.93
CA GLU A 175 10.51 -5.50 3.61
C GLU A 175 9.02 -5.47 3.99
N LEU A 176 8.12 -5.83 3.07
CA LEU A 176 6.69 -6.01 3.36
C LEU A 176 6.45 -7.06 4.47
N ALA A 177 7.17 -8.18 4.43
CA ALA A 177 7.06 -9.21 5.47
C ALA A 177 7.45 -8.67 6.85
N GLU A 178 8.44 -7.78 6.95
CA GLU A 178 8.82 -7.15 8.22
C GLU A 178 7.76 -6.15 8.72
N VAL A 179 6.96 -5.56 7.84
CA VAL A 179 5.87 -4.65 8.23
C VAL A 179 4.66 -5.43 8.72
N HIS A 180 4.22 -6.46 7.97
CA HIS A 180 2.97 -7.18 8.24
C HIS A 180 3.11 -8.38 9.19
N TYR A 181 4.26 -9.05 9.20
CA TYR A 181 4.45 -10.32 9.92
C TYR A 181 5.47 -10.24 11.06
N LYS A 182 5.92 -9.04 11.43
CA LYS A 182 6.72 -8.83 12.64
C LYS A 182 5.84 -8.99 13.86
N GLN A 183 6.16 -9.95 14.73
CA GLN A 183 5.57 -9.99 16.06
C GLN A 183 5.96 -8.71 16.81
N ILE A 184 4.96 -7.92 17.18
CA ILE A 184 5.12 -6.93 18.25
C ILE A 184 5.16 -7.77 19.53
N ALA A 185 6.36 -7.99 20.07
CA ALA A 185 6.52 -8.54 21.40
C ALA A 185 5.80 -7.60 22.39
N TYR A 186 4.71 -8.07 22.98
CA TYR A 186 4.07 -7.45 24.15
C TYR A 186 4.78 -7.91 25.42
#